data_AF-I7C3B1-F1
#
_entry.id   AF-I7C3B1-F1
#
_cell.length_a   1.000
_cell.length_b   1.000
_cell.length_c   1.000
_cell.angle_alpha   90.00
_cell.angle_beta   90.00
_cell.angle_gamma   90.00
#
_symmetry.space_group_name_H-M   'P 1'
#
loop_
_entity.id
_entity.type
_entity.pdbx_description
1 polymer ?
#
loop_
_entity_poly.entity_id
_entity_poly.type
_entity_poly.pdbx_seq_one_letter_code
_entity_poly.pdbx_strand_id
1 'polypeptide(L)' 'MIFVDEHDDIVNELGSKGVGEIGVVGVAAAVANAVYHATGKRVREFPITLDKVL' A
#
# COMPACT_ATOMS: atom_id res chain seq x y z
N MET A 1 1.98 -1.76 -12.80
CA MET A 1 3.08 -1.76 -11.81
C MET A 1 4.29 -1.19 -12.51
N ILE A 2 4.92 -0.18 -11.93
CA ILE A 2 6.17 0.38 -12.45
C ILE A 2 7.27 -0.16 -11.54
N PHE A 3 8.24 -0.85 -12.14
CA PHE A 3 9.44 -1.29 -11.42
C PHE A 3 10.44 -0.15 -11.38
N VAL A 4 11.02 0.08 -10.21
CA VAL A 4 12.18 0.96 -10.05
C VAL A 4 13.41 0.09 -10.22
N ASP A 5 14.32 0.52 -11.10
CA ASP A 5 15.58 -0.18 -11.30
C ASP A 5 16.46 -0.03 -10.06
N GLU A 6 16.85 -1.15 -9.48
CA GLU A 6 17.68 -1.21 -8.28
C GLU A 6 18.46 -2.53 -8.29
N HIS A 7 19.76 -2.44 -8.00
CA HIS A 7 20.64 -3.59 -7.79
C HIS A 7 21.14 -3.57 -6.34
N ASP A 8 21.01 -4.68 -5.63
CA ASP A 8 21.36 -4.77 -4.21
C ASP A 8 22.34 -5.92 -3.93
N ASP A 9 23.62 -5.58 -3.88
CA ASP A 9 24.73 -6.49 -3.60
C ASP A 9 24.83 -6.91 -2.12
N ILE A 10 24.03 -6.31 -1.23
CA ILE A 10 24.06 -6.60 0.22
C ILE A 10 23.16 -7.79 0.53
N VAL A 11 21.99 -7.90 -0.12
CA VAL A 11 20.97 -8.90 0.21
C VAL A 11 21.29 -10.28 -0.35
N ASN A 12 21.76 -10.37 -1.60
CA ASN A 12 22.17 -11.63 -2.25
C ASN A 12 23.03 -11.38 -3.49
N GLU A 13 23.78 -12.41 -3.93
CA GLU A 13 24.64 -12.36 -5.13
C GLU A 13 23.88 -12.11 -6.44
N LEU A 14 22.57 -12.37 -6.48
CA LEU A 14 21.74 -12.10 -7.66
C LEU A 14 21.36 -10.62 -7.78
N GLY A 15 21.63 -9.81 -6.76
CA GLY A 15 21.24 -8.41 -6.71
C GLY A 15 19.74 -8.17 -6.66
N SER A 16 18.96 -9.18 -6.26
CA SER A 16 17.49 -9.22 -6.38
C SER A 16 16.77 -8.99 -5.06
N LYS A 17 15.52 -8.53 -5.12
CA LYS A 17 14.65 -8.34 -3.93
C LYS A 17 13.30 -9.01 -4.10
N GLY A 18 12.70 -9.40 -2.97
CA GLY A 18 11.35 -9.95 -2.94
C GLY A 18 10.28 -8.90 -3.25
N VAL A 19 9.40 -9.19 -4.20
CA VAL A 19 8.29 -8.31 -4.59
C VAL A 19 6.89 -8.92 -4.38
N GLY A 20 6.82 -10.18 -3.91
CA GLY A 20 5.55 -10.91 -3.78
C GLY A 20 4.57 -10.27 -2.80
N GLU A 21 5.05 -9.85 -1.63
CA GLU A 21 4.19 -9.30 -0.57
C GLU A 21 4.15 -7.77 -0.58
N ILE A 22 5.22 -7.11 -1.03
CA ILE A 22 5.33 -5.64 -0.98
C ILE A 22 4.24 -4.94 -1.79
N GLY A 23 3.73 -5.59 -2.84
CA GLY A 23 2.68 -5.02 -3.71
C GLY A 23 1.35 -4.76 -2.99
N VAL A 24 1.06 -5.46 -1.88
CA VAL A 24 -0.16 -5.22 -1.08
C VAL A 24 0.10 -4.29 0.11
N VAL A 25 1.36 -4.13 0.51
CA VAL A 25 1.74 -3.29 1.65
C VAL A 25 1.33 -1.85 1.37
N GLY A 26 0.53 -1.28 2.28
CA GLY A 26 0.06 0.10 2.19
C GLY A 26 -1.18 0.33 1.31
N VAL A 27 -1.64 -0.65 0.53
CA VAL A 27 -2.80 -0.48 -0.38
C VAL A 27 -4.06 -0.05 0.38
N ALA A 28 -4.44 -0.77 1.45
CA ALA A 28 -5.62 -0.44 2.25
C ALA A 28 -5.51 0.94 2.91
N ALA A 29 -4.31 1.33 3.35
CA ALA A 29 -4.06 2.64 3.94
C ALA A 29 -4.13 3.77 2.90
N ALA A 30 -3.61 3.55 1.69
CA ALA A 30 -3.70 4.51 0.59
C ALA A 30 -5.16 4.76 0.19
N VAL A 31 -5.97 3.71 0.09
CA VAL A 31 -7.42 3.82 -0.13
C VAL A 31 -8.10 4.57 1.02
N ALA A 32 -7.78 4.25 2.28
CA ALA A 32 -8.32 4.95 3.44
C ALA A 32 -7.97 6.45 3.45
N ASN A 33 -6.75 6.81 3.03
CA ASN A 33 -6.33 8.20 2.86
C ASN A 33 -7.12 8.89 1.74
N ALA A 34 -7.41 8.20 0.64
CA ALA A 34 -8.24 8.73 -0.44
C ALA A 34 -9.69 8.96 0.00
N VAL A 35 -10.28 8.04 0.78
CA VAL A 35 -11.61 8.24 1.38
C VAL A 35 -11.62 9.45 2.31
N TYR A 36 -10.60 9.60 3.16
CA TYR A 36 -10.47 10.78 4.02
C TYR A 36 -10.34 12.07 3.20
N HIS A 37 -9.54 12.07 2.14
CA HIS A 37 -9.40 13.22 1.24
C HIS A 37 -10.73 13.60 0.57
N ALA A 38 -11.51 12.61 0.12
CA ALA A 38 -12.77 12.85 -0.57
C ALA A 38 -13.93 13.25 0.36
N THR A 39 -13.93 12.81 1.62
CA THR A 39 -15.10 12.92 2.51
C THR A 39 -14.84 13.69 3.81
N GLY A 40 -13.58 13.95 4.16
CA GLY A 40 -13.19 14.46 5.47
C GLY A 40 -13.34 13.45 6.62
N LYS A 41 -13.89 12.25 6.39
CA LYS A 41 -14.12 11.24 7.42
C LYS A 41 -12.97 10.23 7.47
N ARG A 42 -12.36 10.07 8.66
CA ARG A 42 -11.22 9.18 8.88
C ARG A 42 -11.68 7.84 9.47
N VAL A 43 -11.76 6.81 8.64
CA VAL A 43 -12.07 5.44 9.07
C VAL A 43 -10.78 4.68 9.39
N ARG A 44 -10.70 4.05 10.57
CA ARG A 44 -9.54 3.26 11.02
C ARG A 44 -9.83 1.77 11.13
N GLU A 45 -11.09 1.39 11.06
CA GLU A 45 -11.55 0.01 11.19
C GLU A 45 -11.93 -0.53 9.81
N PHE A 46 -11.17 -1.52 9.33
CA PHE A 46 -11.42 -2.18 8.06
C PHE A 46 -12.41 -3.34 8.21
N PRO A 47 -13.14 -3.72 7.14
CA PRO A 47 -13.20 -3.05 5.83
C PRO A 47 -13.91 -1.69 5.90
N ILE A 48 -13.60 -0.78 4.97
CA ILE A 48 -14.28 0.53 4.86
C ILE A 48 -15.56 0.34 4.04
N THR A 49 -16.67 0.18 4.72
CA THR A 49 -18.02 0.04 4.16
C THR A 49 -18.78 1.37 4.19
N LEU A 50 -19.87 1.47 3.45
CA LEU A 50 -20.62 2.73 3.27
C LEU A 50 -21.20 3.28 4.59
N ASP A 51 -21.64 2.39 5.49
CA ASP A 51 -22.13 2.72 6.84
C ASP A 51 -21.07 3.41 7.71
N LYS A 52 -19.78 3.20 7.44
CA LYS A 52 -18.67 3.86 8.14
C LYS A 52 -18.34 5.25 7.59
N VAL A 53 -18.93 5.60 6.44
CA VAL A 53 -18.65 6.86 5.71
C VAL A 53 -19.88 7.75 5.60
N LEU A 54 -21.10 7.22 5.70
CA LEU A 54 -22.33 8.03 5.72
C LEU A 54 -22.58 8.71 7.06
#